data_AF-A0A4W3K044-F1
#
_entry.id   AF-A0A4W3K044-F1
#
_cell.length_a   1.000
_cell.length_b   1.000
_cell.length_c   1.000
_cell.angle_alpha   90.00
_cell.angle_beta   90.00
_cell.angle_gamma   90.00
#
_symmetry.space_group_name_H-M   'P 1'
#
loop_
_entity.id
_entity.type
_entity.pdbx_description
1 polymer ?
#
loop_
_entity_poly.entity_id
_entity_poly.type
_entity_poly.pdbx_seq_one_letter_code
_entity_poly.pdbx_strand_id
1 'polypeptide(L)'
;MRGIVHPIAVWGRKAPSHSICALMLTDDQQTVVTGSQEGQICLWNLSPDFKPRILLFGHVSSVTCFAKASEKQPYVVSAAENGEMCLWNVTNGQCLENTVLIILFRFRSLCLK
;
A
#
# COMPACT_ATOMS: atom_id res chain seq x y z
N MET A 1 -20.12 -14.86 0.52
CA MET A 1 -19.06 -15.21 -0.45
C MET A 1 -18.32 -13.93 -0.78
N ARG A 2 -17.10 -13.73 -0.26
CA ARG A 2 -16.30 -12.53 -0.56
C ARG A 2 -15.75 -12.71 -1.98
N GLY A 3 -16.22 -11.88 -2.92
CA GLY A 3 -15.72 -11.89 -4.30
C GLY A 3 -14.23 -11.61 -4.30
N ILE A 4 -13.45 -12.51 -4.90
CA ILE A 4 -12.00 -12.36 -5.02
C ILE A 4 -11.74 -11.28 -6.07
N VAL A 5 -11.52 -10.05 -5.62
CA VAL A 5 -11.07 -8.96 -6.50
C VAL A 5 -9.58 -9.17 -6.73
N HIS A 6 -9.22 -9.61 -7.93
CA HIS A 6 -7.83 -9.64 -8.37
C HIS A 6 -7.46 -8.21 -8.80
N PRO A 7 -6.49 -7.54 -8.16
CA PRO A 7 -6.01 -6.26 -8.64
C PRO A 7 -5.34 -6.48 -10.00
N ILE A 8 -5.96 -6.02 -11.07
CA ILE A 8 -5.33 -5.99 -12.39
C ILE A 8 -4.47 -4.73 -12.43
N ALA A 9 -3.15 -4.88 -12.36
CA ALA A 9 -2.23 -3.80 -12.63
C ALA A 9 -2.01 -3.70 -14.15
N VAL A 10 -2.79 -2.86 -14.84
CA VAL A 10 -2.51 -2.49 -16.23
C VAL A 10 -1.62 -1.25 -16.21
N TRP A 11 -0.37 -1.39 -16.66
CA TRP A 11 0.49 -0.24 -16.96
C TRP A 11 1.06 -0.36 -18.35
N GLY A 12 1.28 0.78 -19.00
CA GLY A 12 2.14 0.88 -20.18
C GLY A 12 3.63 0.81 -19.80
N ARG A 13 4.52 1.13 -20.73
CA ARG A 13 5.99 1.13 -20.52
C ARG A 13 6.49 2.14 -19.47
N LYS A 14 5.62 2.95 -18.85
CA LYS A 14 5.94 4.03 -17.92
C LYS A 14 5.02 3.95 -16.70
N ALA A 15 5.60 4.06 -15.50
CA ALA A 15 4.83 4.15 -14.26
C ALA A 15 3.91 5.38 -14.28
N PRO A 16 2.68 5.30 -13.74
CA PRO A 16 1.80 6.46 -13.65
C PRO A 16 2.41 7.52 -12.74
N SER A 17 2.31 8.78 -13.16
CA SER A 17 2.66 9.93 -12.33
C SER A 17 1.62 10.07 -11.22
N HIS A 18 1.99 9.71 -9.99
CA HIS A 18 1.16 9.93 -8.82
C HIS A 18 2.00 10.65 -7.76
N SER A 19 1.39 11.62 -7.07
CA SER A 19 2.04 12.40 -6.01
C SER A 19 2.24 11.50 -4.79
N ILE A 20 3.50 11.16 -4.46
CA ILE A 20 3.81 10.25 -3.36
C ILE A 20 3.74 11.00 -2.04
N CYS A 21 2.90 10.53 -1.12
CA CYS A 21 2.71 11.12 0.21
C CYS A 21 3.14 10.19 1.35
N ALA A 22 3.27 8.89 1.09
CA ALA A 22 3.73 7.90 2.07
C ALA A 22 4.66 6.88 1.42
N LEU A 23 5.64 6.38 2.18
CA LEU A 23 6.63 5.40 1.72
C LEU A 23 6.99 4.42 2.84
N MET A 24 7.23 3.16 2.47
CA MET A 24 7.72 2.10 3.35
C MET A 24 8.62 1.15 2.57
N LEU A 25 9.67 0.63 3.21
CA LEU A 25 10.47 -0.48 2.70
C LEU A 25 10.08 -1.74 3.49
N THR A 26 9.91 -2.88 2.81
CA THR A 26 9.69 -4.16 3.48
C THR A 26 10.97 -4.66 4.16
N ASP A 27 10.82 -5.44 5.23
CA ASP A 27 11.95 -5.95 6.02
C ASP A 27 12.93 -6.84 5.23
N ASP A 28 12.42 -7.55 4.22
CA ASP A 28 13.25 -8.33 3.29
C ASP A 28 14.10 -7.45 2.36
N GLN A 29 13.88 -6.13 2.40
CA GLN A 29 14.49 -5.11 1.55
C GLN A 29 14.32 -5.37 0.05
N GLN A 30 13.28 -6.11 -0.33
CA GLN A 30 13.01 -6.42 -1.74
C GLN A 30 11.90 -5.56 -2.33
N THR A 31 11.03 -4.97 -1.50
CA THR A 31 9.86 -4.23 -1.98
C THR A 31 9.76 -2.85 -1.33
N VAL A 32 9.67 -1.80 -2.16
CA VAL A 32 9.24 -0.47 -1.71
C VAL A 32 7.74 -0.35 -1.93
N VAL A 33 7.04 0.21 -0.94
CA VAL A 33 5.60 0.51 -0.99
C VAL A 33 5.46 2.02 -0.97
N THR A 34 4.77 2.59 -1.97
CA THR A 34 4.47 4.02 -2.02
C THR A 34 2.98 4.25 -2.05
N GLY A 35 2.49 5.26 -1.35
CA GLY A 35 1.09 5.67 -1.32
C GLY A 35 0.94 7.07 -1.89
N SER A 36 -0.17 7.31 -2.60
CA SER A 36 -0.42 8.57 -3.29
C SER A 36 -1.48 9.44 -2.62
N GLN A 37 -1.49 10.72 -2.98
CA GLN A 37 -2.55 11.66 -2.63
C GLN A 37 -3.93 11.24 -3.19
N GLU A 38 -3.96 10.41 -4.23
CA GLU A 38 -5.17 9.90 -4.87
C GLU A 38 -5.60 8.52 -4.33
N GLY A 39 -4.95 8.01 -3.27
CA GLY A 39 -5.30 6.71 -2.68
C GLY A 39 -4.69 5.48 -3.37
N GLN A 40 -3.94 5.69 -4.45
CA GLN A 40 -3.22 4.63 -5.15
C GLN A 40 -2.01 4.18 -4.33
N ILE A 41 -1.72 2.88 -4.33
CA ILE A 41 -0.52 2.33 -3.71
C ILE A 41 0.28 1.56 -4.76
N CYS A 42 1.57 1.83 -4.87
CA CYS A 42 2.46 1.10 -5.76
C CYS A 42 3.43 0.23 -4.98
N LEU A 43 3.54 -1.02 -5.40
CA LEU A 43 4.61 -1.92 -4.99
C LEU A 43 5.73 -1.86 -6.03
N TRP A 44 6.96 -1.67 -5.58
CA TRP A 44 8.15 -1.56 -6.42
C TRP A 44 9.14 -2.65 -6.04
N ASN A 45 9.71 -3.35 -7.01
CA ASN A 45 10.81 -4.26 -6.75
C ASN A 45 12.11 -3.46 -6.60
N LEU A 46 12.77 -3.58 -5.46
CA LEU A 46 14.09 -3.02 -5.17
C LEU A 46 15.19 -3.92 -5.77
N SER A 47 15.14 -4.12 -7.08
CA SER A 47 16.22 -4.71 -7.87
C SER A 47 17.08 -3.59 -8.49
N PRO A 48 18.25 -3.90 -9.11
CA PRO A 48 19.12 -2.88 -9.70
C PRO A 48 18.42 -1.91 -10.66
N ASP A 49 17.33 -2.36 -11.30
CA ASP A 49 16.56 -1.57 -12.24
C ASP A 49 15.40 -0.76 -11.63
N PHE A 50 15.16 -0.87 -10.31
CA PHE A 50 14.04 -0.27 -9.54
C PHE A 50 12.74 -0.14 -10.34
N LYS A 51 11.95 -1.22 -10.40
CA LYS A 51 10.79 -1.33 -11.30
C LYS A 51 9.47 -1.36 -10.55
N PRO A 52 8.43 -0.65 -11.03
CA PRO A 52 7.08 -0.82 -10.52
C PRO A 52 6.60 -2.25 -10.78
N ARG A 53 5.93 -2.84 -9.80
CA ARG A 53 5.45 -4.23 -9.82
C ARG A 53 3.92 -4.28 -9.89
N ILE A 54 3.21 -3.67 -8.94
CA ILE A 54 1.74 -3.80 -8.80
C ILE A 54 1.11 -2.46 -8.36
N LEU A 55 0.00 -2.07 -8.99
CA LEU A 55 -0.85 -0.95 -8.56
C LEU A 55 -1.95 -1.54 -7.70
N LEU A 56 -2.13 -0.98 -6.52
CA LEU A 56 -3.20 -1.37 -5.61
C LEU A 56 -4.20 -0.22 -5.56
N PHE A 57 -5.47 -0.58 -5.73
CA PHE A 57 -6.61 0.31 -5.60
C PHE A 57 -7.44 -0.18 -4.42
N GLY A 58 -7.74 0.72 -3.49
CA GLY A 58 -8.54 0.38 -2.31
C GLY A 58 -8.91 1.58 -1.46
N HIS A 59 -8.04 2.61 -1.42
CA HIS A 59 -8.37 3.90 -0.82
C HIS A 59 -8.94 4.84 -1.86
N VAL A 60 -9.92 5.65 -1.46
CA VAL A 60 -10.46 6.76 -2.28
C VAL A 60 -9.93 8.13 -1.84
N SER A 61 -9.01 8.16 -0.88
CA SER A 61 -8.43 9.37 -0.29
C SER A 61 -6.91 9.20 -0.08
N SER A 62 -6.24 10.32 0.20
CA SER A 62 -4.78 10.38 0.34
C SER A 62 -4.26 9.36 1.34
N VAL A 63 -3.31 8.52 0.92
CA VAL A 63 -2.63 7.59 1.82
C VAL A 63 -1.70 8.36 2.72
N THR A 64 -1.91 8.24 4.03
CA THR A 64 -1.21 9.03 5.04
C THR A 64 -0.06 8.27 5.71
N CYS A 65 -0.19 6.94 5.84
CA CYS A 65 0.85 6.10 6.43
C CYS A 65 0.71 4.63 6.06
N PHE A 66 1.81 3.90 6.26
CA PHE A 66 1.88 2.44 6.21
C PHE A 66 2.40 1.89 7.53
N ALA A 67 2.00 0.67 7.87
CA ALA A 67 2.50 -0.07 9.02
C ALA A 67 2.67 -1.55 8.65
N LYS A 68 3.73 -2.19 9.16
CA LYS A 68 3.88 -3.65 9.09
C LYS A 68 2.77 -4.30 9.92
N ALA A 69 2.10 -5.28 9.34
CA ALA A 69 0.97 -5.94 9.99
C ALA A 69 1.34 -7.30 10.62
N SER A 70 2.47 -7.89 10.22
CA SER A 70 2.88 -9.22 10.68
C SER A 70 4.39 -9.40 10.58
N GLU A 71 4.99 -10.04 11.59
CA GLU A 71 6.40 -10.45 11.59
C GLU A 71 6.70 -11.61 10.63
N LYS A 72 5.70 -12.44 10.35
CA LYS A 72 5.87 -13.69 9.59
C LYS A 72 5.28 -13.63 8.19
N GLN A 73 4.30 -12.77 7.98
CA GLN A 73 3.58 -12.66 6.72
C GLN A 73 3.89 -11.32 6.06
N PRO A 74 3.92 -11.25 4.72
CA PRO A 74 4.28 -10.05 3.97
C PRO A 74 3.10 -9.07 3.93
N TYR A 75 2.56 -8.72 5.10
CA TYR A 75 1.32 -7.96 5.24
C TYR A 75 1.60 -6.55 5.71
N VAL A 76 0.93 -5.60 5.08
CA VAL A 76 1.04 -4.16 5.37
C VAL A 76 -0.35 -3.58 5.52
N VAL A 77 -0.53 -2.75 6.54
CA VAL A 77 -1.70 -1.90 6.70
C VAL A 77 -1.38 -0.53 6.09
N SER A 78 -2.33 0.02 5.35
CA SER A 78 -2.30 1.43 4.95
C SER A 78 -3.53 2.16 5.49
N ALA A 79 -3.35 3.44 5.82
CA ALA A 79 -4.42 4.31 6.27
C ALA A 79 -4.55 5.55 5.37
N ALA A 80 -5.78 6.00 5.16
CA ALA A 80 -6.10 7.18 4.37
C ALA A 80 -6.67 8.33 5.23
N GLU A 81 -6.64 9.54 4.68
CA GLU A 81 -7.09 10.77 5.36
C GLU A 81 -8.57 10.73 5.76
N ASN A 82 -9.41 10.02 5.01
CA ASN A 82 -10.83 9.80 5.30
C ASN A 82 -11.09 8.73 6.39
N GLY A 83 -10.05 8.13 6.98
CA GLY A 83 -10.17 7.08 8.00
C GLY A 83 -10.32 5.66 7.45
N GLU A 84 -10.23 5.47 6.12
CA GLU A 84 -10.14 4.14 5.51
C GLU A 84 -8.83 3.46 5.89
N MET A 85 -8.90 2.15 6.13
CA MET A 85 -7.77 1.29 6.38
C MET A 85 -7.88 0.02 5.53
N CYS A 86 -6.78 -0.34 4.89
CA CYS A 86 -6.71 -1.55 4.07
C CYS A 86 -5.54 -2.42 4.53
N LEU A 87 -5.78 -3.73 4.62
CA LEU A 87 -4.77 -4.74 4.86
C LEU A 87 -4.37 -5.39 3.52
N TRP A 88 -3.10 -5.33 3.19
CA TRP A 88 -2.56 -5.80 1.92
C TRP A 88 -1.60 -6.96 2.12
N ASN A 89 -1.65 -7.92 1.21
CA ASN A 89 -0.56 -8.86 0.99
C ASN A 89 0.39 -8.29 -0.07
N VAL A 90 1.61 -7.95 0.32
CA VAL A 90 2.60 -7.28 -0.53
C VAL A 90 3.17 -8.23 -1.61
N THR A 91 3.10 -9.54 -1.41
CA THR A 91 3.62 -10.51 -2.39
C THR A 91 2.73 -10.59 -3.64
N ASN A 92 1.41 -10.60 -3.46
CA ASN A 92 0.45 -10.76 -4.56
C ASN A 92 -0.41 -9.51 -4.81
N GLY A 93 -0.26 -8.46 -4.00
CA GLY A 93 -1.05 -7.23 -4.08
C GLY A 93 -2.49 -7.36 -3.58
N GLN A 94 -2.90 -8.50 -3.03
CA GLN A 94 -4.29 -8.70 -2.66
C GLN A 94 -4.69 -7.82 -1.47
N CYS A 95 -5.82 -7.14 -1.60
CA CYS A 95 -6.50 -6.54 -0.45
C CYS A 95 -7.21 -7.66 0.34
N LEU A 96 -6.76 -7.90 1.57
CA LEU A 96 -7.31 -8.93 2.45
C LEU A 96 -8.53 -8.42 3.21
N GLU A 97 -8.48 -7.16 3.65
CA GLU A 97 -9.55 -6.47 4.34
C GLU A 97 -9.54 -4.98 3.97
N ASN A 98 -10.73 -4.39 3.85
CA ASN A 98 -10.94 -2.95 3.74
C ASN A 98 -12.01 -2.55 4.77
N THR A 99 -11.66 -1.62 5.66
CA THR A 99 -12.57 -1.13 6.70
C THR A 99 -12.46 0.38 6.87
N VAL A 100 -13.55 1.02 7.25
CA VAL A 100 -13.57 2.44 7.62
C VAL A 100 -13.61 2.50 9.14
N LEU A 101 -12.55 2.98 9.78
CA LEU A 101 -12.63 3.30 11.20
C LEU A 101 -13.25 4.69 11.35
N ILE A 102 -14.50 4.72 11.79
CA ILE A 102 -15.16 5.94 12.22
C ILE A 102 -14.55 6.32 13.58
N ILE A 103 -13.51 7.17 13.54
CA ILE A 103 -13.08 8.16 14.56
C ILE A 103 -11.81 7.86 15.43
N LEU A 104 -10.92 8.88 15.51
CA LEU A 104 -9.93 9.28 16.56
C LEU A 104 -8.55 8.61 16.75
N PHE A 105 -7.82 8.24 15.71
CA PHE A 105 -6.36 8.09 15.86
C PHE A 105 -5.59 8.86 14.80
N ARG A 106 -4.91 9.95 15.23
CA ARG A 106 -3.79 10.51 14.48
C ARG A 106 -2.66 9.49 14.53
N PHE A 107 -2.59 8.60 13.55
CA PHE A 107 -1.42 7.75 13.38
C PHE A 107 -0.27 8.63 12.87
N ARG A 108 0.54 9.16 13.80
CA ARG A 108 1.86 9.67 13.44
C ARG A 108 2.67 8.49 12.94
N SER A 109 3.30 8.66 11.77
CA SER A 109 4.27 7.72 11.18
C SER A 109 5.14 7.09 12.28
N LEU A 110 4.93 5.80 12.56
CA LEU A 110 5.89 5.01 13.32
C LEU A 110 6.94 4.53 12.32
N CYS A 111 7.96 5.35 12.12
CA CYS A 111 9.26 4.85 11.72
C CYS A 111 9.82 4.08 12.93
N LEU A 112 9.58 2.77 13.01
CA LEU A 112 10.32 1.92 13.95
C LEU A 112 11.44 1.22 13.18
N LYS A 113 12.65 1.42 13.73
CA LYS A 113 13.90 0.75 13.38
C LYS A 113 13.86 -0.73 13.75
#